data_AF-A0A7S3R6N5-F1
#
_entry.id   AF-A0A7S3R6N5-F1
#
_cell.length_a   1.000
_cell.length_b   1.000
_cell.length_c   1.000
_cell.angle_alpha   90.00
_cell.angle_beta   90.00
_cell.angle_gamma   90.00
#
_symmetry.space_group_name_H-M   'P 1'
#
loop_
_entity.id
_entity.type
_entity.pdbx_description
1 polymer ?
#
loop_
_entity_poly.entity_id
_entity_poly.type
_entity_poly.pdbx_seq_one_letter_code
_entity_poly.pdbx_strand_id
1 'polypeptide(L)'
;MGNALGTLEAHSMARELGGSSSVLEQHLQMNKHPWACCLCVAWQVKTYDKTRTSAERALEAKEWEEAEATFIKGLSLDPEHRQGNAGLWHGLAKARSALGRHLLAAEAYDAVAVLAEGDLEREARAAQVRALLAAEDWQQAVNKARAAAQQYQSSREFRMLYAEAEKRLKMSKRKDYYKILGVEKSADEKEIKRAYRELAKKYHPDKVEPDQQEEAAKTFHEIAEAAEVLGNEEKRTRWENGEDLEDMGGGGGDSPFTNFGGFRSGGRQEFHFRWG
;
A
#
# COMPACT_ATOMS: atom_id res chain seq x y z
N MET A 1 -46.01 -37.98 22.69
CA MET A 1 -45.68 -36.95 23.71
C MET A 1 -44.16 -36.80 23.96
N GLY A 2 -43.28 -37.33 23.10
CA GLY A 2 -41.81 -37.25 23.29
C GLY A 2 -41.08 -36.08 22.62
N ASN A 3 -41.74 -35.30 21.76
CA ASN A 3 -41.07 -34.25 20.96
C ASN A 3 -40.95 -32.89 21.65
N ALA A 4 -41.77 -32.59 22.66
CA ALA A 4 -41.78 -31.26 23.30
C ALA A 4 -40.71 -31.11 24.39
N LEU A 5 -40.33 -32.21 25.05
CA LEU A 5 -39.31 -32.22 26.11
C LEU A 5 -37.89 -32.09 25.53
N GLY A 6 -37.59 -32.81 24.44
CA GLY A 6 -36.29 -32.71 23.76
C GLY A 6 -36.04 -31.33 23.14
N THR A 7 -37.07 -30.63 22.69
CA THR A 7 -36.94 -29.25 22.17
C THR A 7 -36.67 -28.23 23.27
N LEU A 8 -37.18 -28.45 24.49
CA LEU A 8 -36.98 -27.54 25.63
C LEU A 8 -35.58 -27.71 26.25
N GLU A 9 -35.07 -28.95 26.34
CA GLU A 9 -33.68 -29.22 26.76
C GLU A 9 -32.66 -28.69 25.75
N ALA A 10 -32.93 -28.81 24.45
CA ALA A 10 -32.08 -28.23 23.40
C ALA A 10 -32.03 -26.69 23.47
N HIS A 11 -33.15 -26.03 23.75
CA HIS A 11 -33.19 -24.58 23.97
C HIS A 11 -32.46 -24.18 25.25
N SER A 12 -32.53 -24.98 26.32
CA SER A 12 -31.80 -24.69 27.57
C SER A 12 -30.29 -24.87 27.41
N MET A 13 -29.83 -25.94 26.73
CA MET A 13 -28.41 -26.17 26.47
C MET A 13 -27.81 -25.15 25.48
N ALA A 14 -28.56 -24.72 24.47
CA ALA A 14 -28.15 -23.63 23.58
C ALA A 14 -28.02 -22.29 24.33
N ARG A 15 -28.82 -22.07 25.37
CA ARG A 15 -28.75 -20.88 26.25
C ARG A 15 -27.56 -20.91 27.20
N GLU A 16 -27.15 -22.10 27.65
CA GLU A 16 -25.97 -22.29 28.53
C GLU A 16 -24.63 -22.17 27.79
N LEU A 17 -24.62 -22.38 26.46
CA LEU A 17 -23.39 -22.36 25.65
C LEU A 17 -23.00 -20.99 25.06
N GLY A 18 -23.74 -19.92 25.37
CA GLY A 18 -23.29 -18.53 25.26
C GLY A 18 -22.43 -18.19 24.03
N GLY A 19 -22.97 -18.27 22.81
CA GLY A 19 -22.28 -17.72 21.63
C GLY A 19 -22.78 -18.23 20.28
N SER A 20 -23.26 -17.32 19.44
CA SER A 20 -23.71 -17.49 18.04
C SER A 20 -24.91 -18.43 17.82
N SER A 21 -26.10 -17.97 18.20
CA SER A 21 -27.35 -18.73 17.98
C SER A 21 -27.79 -18.80 16.52
N SER A 22 -27.20 -18.06 15.57
CA SER A 22 -27.73 -17.97 14.19
C SER A 22 -27.58 -19.26 13.37
N VAL A 23 -26.44 -19.95 13.45
CA VAL A 23 -26.19 -21.18 12.67
C VAL A 23 -26.95 -22.38 13.26
N LEU A 24 -26.96 -22.49 14.59
CA LEU A 24 -27.73 -23.51 15.30
C LEU A 24 -29.24 -23.29 15.15
N GLU A 25 -29.74 -22.05 15.22
CA GLU A 25 -31.16 -21.74 15.01
C GLU A 25 -31.60 -21.99 13.56
N GLN A 26 -30.79 -21.62 12.55
CA GLN A 26 -31.11 -21.92 11.15
C GLN A 26 -31.12 -23.44 10.86
N HIS A 27 -30.23 -24.22 11.47
CA HIS A 27 -30.22 -25.67 11.30
C HIS A 27 -31.31 -26.39 12.12
N LEU A 28 -31.65 -25.90 13.31
CA LEU A 28 -32.77 -26.41 14.10
C LEU A 28 -34.12 -26.11 13.44
N GLN A 29 -34.29 -24.93 12.82
CA GLN A 29 -35.52 -24.56 12.09
C GLN A 29 -35.77 -25.47 10.88
N MET A 30 -34.72 -26.03 10.27
CA MET A 30 -34.83 -26.90 9.10
C MET A 30 -35.20 -28.35 9.41
N ASN A 31 -35.21 -28.78 10.69
CA ASN A 31 -35.83 -30.02 11.20
C ASN A 31 -35.66 -31.27 10.29
N LYS A 32 -34.47 -31.48 9.72
CA LYS A 32 -34.23 -32.51 8.69
C LYS A 32 -33.19 -33.58 9.02
N HIS A 33 -32.49 -33.54 10.16
CA HIS A 33 -31.40 -34.49 10.43
C HIS A 33 -31.37 -35.11 11.84
N PRO A 34 -31.00 -36.41 11.96
CA PRO A 34 -30.95 -37.17 13.21
C PRO A 34 -29.88 -36.64 14.20
N TRP A 35 -30.08 -36.88 15.51
CA TRP A 35 -29.27 -36.42 16.65
C TRP A 35 -27.74 -36.51 16.44
N ALA A 36 -27.23 -37.55 15.76
CA ALA A 36 -25.80 -37.67 15.44
C ALA A 36 -25.26 -36.47 14.62
N CYS A 37 -26.08 -35.87 13.76
CA CYS A 37 -25.75 -34.67 13.00
C CYS A 37 -25.67 -33.43 13.91
N CYS A 38 -26.56 -33.30 14.89
CA CYS A 38 -26.53 -32.19 15.85
C CYS A 38 -25.29 -32.21 16.77
N LEU A 39 -24.86 -33.40 17.23
CA LEU A 39 -23.63 -33.53 18.03
C LEU A 39 -22.38 -33.22 17.21
N CYS A 40 -22.34 -33.62 15.95
CA CYS A 40 -21.24 -33.31 15.03
C CYS A 40 -21.12 -31.80 14.80
N VAL A 41 -22.23 -31.12 14.54
CA VAL A 41 -22.28 -29.66 14.37
C VAL A 41 -21.89 -28.93 15.66
N ALA A 42 -22.40 -29.37 16.82
CA ALA A 42 -22.05 -28.79 18.11
C ALA A 42 -20.54 -28.93 18.42
N TRP A 43 -19.93 -30.08 18.07
CA TRP A 43 -18.49 -30.27 18.20
C TRP A 43 -17.71 -29.36 17.25
N GLN A 44 -18.17 -29.18 16.01
CA GLN A 44 -17.53 -28.30 15.03
C GLN A 44 -17.55 -26.84 15.49
N VAL A 45 -18.70 -26.34 15.96
CA VAL A 45 -18.83 -24.98 16.52
C VAL A 45 -17.91 -24.79 17.73
N LYS A 46 -17.92 -25.73 18.68
CA LYS A 46 -17.04 -25.66 19.86
C LYS A 46 -15.56 -25.69 19.49
N THR A 47 -15.20 -26.47 18.47
CA THR A 47 -13.82 -26.55 17.97
C THR A 47 -13.43 -25.24 17.31
N TYR A 48 -14.30 -24.65 16.49
CA TYR A 48 -14.12 -23.34 15.87
C TYR A 48 -13.88 -22.25 16.92
N ASP A 49 -14.76 -22.12 17.92
CA ASP A 49 -14.63 -21.12 18.99
C ASP A 49 -13.36 -21.32 19.83
N LYS A 50 -13.00 -22.58 20.11
CA LYS A 50 -11.74 -22.88 20.79
C LYS A 50 -10.53 -22.47 19.97
N THR A 51 -10.55 -22.73 18.65
CA THR A 51 -9.45 -22.30 17.76
C THR A 51 -9.38 -20.77 17.65
N ARG A 52 -10.52 -20.08 17.55
CA ARG A 52 -10.58 -18.62 17.51
C ARG A 52 -9.99 -18.00 18.77
N THR A 53 -10.46 -18.41 19.94
CA THR A 53 -9.97 -17.88 21.23
C THR A 53 -8.49 -18.23 21.47
N SER A 54 -8.02 -19.39 21.00
CA SER A 54 -6.60 -19.74 21.04
C SER A 54 -5.76 -18.84 20.13
N ALA A 55 -6.23 -18.54 18.92
CA ALA A 55 -5.54 -17.65 17.98
C ALA A 55 -5.49 -16.20 18.49
N GLU A 56 -6.59 -15.71 19.08
CA GLU A 56 -6.67 -14.38 19.71
C GLU A 56 -5.66 -14.27 20.87
N ARG A 57 -5.51 -15.30 21.70
CA ARG A 57 -4.47 -15.34 22.75
C ARG A 57 -3.05 -15.31 22.20
N ALA A 58 -2.78 -16.06 21.12
CA ALA A 58 -1.46 -16.04 20.48
C ALA A 58 -1.13 -14.65 19.89
N LEU A 59 -2.13 -13.93 19.36
CA LEU A 59 -1.95 -12.53 18.94
C LEU A 59 -1.59 -11.62 20.12
N GLU A 60 -2.31 -11.74 21.23
CA GLU A 60 -2.05 -10.95 22.45
C GLU A 60 -0.66 -11.25 23.03
N ALA A 61 -0.24 -12.51 22.97
CA ALA A 61 1.10 -12.97 23.34
C ALA A 61 2.20 -12.54 22.36
N LYS A 62 1.83 -11.94 21.20
CA LYS A 62 2.75 -11.56 20.12
C LYS A 62 3.48 -12.75 19.48
N GLU A 63 2.91 -13.93 19.57
CA GLU A 63 3.41 -15.16 18.95
C GLU A 63 2.87 -15.23 17.52
N TRP A 64 3.39 -14.35 16.65
CA TRP A 64 2.76 -14.07 15.35
C TRP A 64 2.68 -15.27 14.42
N GLU A 65 3.69 -16.15 14.42
CA GLU A 65 3.70 -17.34 13.56
C GLU A 65 2.68 -18.39 14.02
N GLU A 66 2.58 -18.61 15.34
CA GLU A 66 1.58 -19.52 15.91
C GLU A 66 0.16 -18.97 15.70
N ALA A 67 -0.01 -17.65 15.89
CA ALA A 67 -1.27 -16.98 15.61
C ALA A 67 -1.69 -17.18 14.15
N GLU A 68 -0.79 -16.92 13.18
CA GLU A 68 -1.06 -17.14 11.76
C GLU A 68 -1.47 -18.58 11.46
N ALA A 69 -0.72 -19.56 11.96
CA ALA A 69 -1.03 -20.98 11.76
C ALA A 69 -2.41 -21.34 12.35
N THR A 70 -2.73 -20.81 13.52
CA THR A 70 -4.00 -21.08 14.21
C THR A 70 -5.18 -20.42 13.50
N PHE A 71 -5.03 -19.21 12.96
CA PHE A 71 -6.07 -18.57 12.15
C PHE A 71 -6.33 -19.31 10.85
N ILE A 72 -5.29 -19.73 10.15
CA ILE A 72 -5.42 -20.53 8.91
C ILE A 72 -6.16 -21.84 9.22
N LYS A 73 -5.81 -22.49 10.33
CA LYS A 73 -6.52 -23.69 10.80
C LYS A 73 -7.99 -23.38 11.07
N GLY A 74 -8.30 -22.28 11.76
CA GLY A 74 -9.69 -21.85 12.02
C GLY A 74 -10.50 -21.65 10.74
N LEU A 75 -9.93 -20.97 9.75
CA LEU A 75 -10.55 -20.74 8.43
C LEU A 75 -10.80 -22.04 7.66
N SER A 76 -9.97 -23.07 7.86
CA SER A 76 -10.16 -24.38 7.23
C SER A 76 -11.29 -25.22 7.85
N LEU A 77 -11.76 -24.88 9.06
CA LEU A 77 -12.83 -25.62 9.75
C LEU A 77 -14.22 -25.30 9.19
N ASP A 78 -14.44 -24.05 8.80
CA ASP A 78 -15.71 -23.59 8.21
C ASP A 78 -15.47 -22.45 7.21
N PRO A 79 -15.22 -22.77 5.92
CA PRO A 79 -14.97 -21.77 4.90
C PRO A 79 -16.18 -20.88 4.56
N GLU A 80 -17.41 -21.35 4.79
CA GLU A 80 -18.63 -20.64 4.36
C GLU A 80 -19.17 -19.68 5.43
N HIS A 81 -18.66 -19.77 6.66
CA HIS A 81 -19.11 -18.94 7.77
C HIS A 81 -18.71 -17.46 7.65
N ARG A 82 -19.50 -16.68 6.90
CA ARG A 82 -19.21 -15.27 6.59
C ARG A 82 -18.93 -14.39 7.82
N GLN A 83 -19.81 -14.43 8.82
CA GLN A 83 -19.73 -13.50 9.96
C GLN A 83 -18.55 -13.80 10.89
N GLY A 84 -18.30 -15.08 11.21
CA GLY A 84 -17.16 -15.43 12.08
C GLY A 84 -15.82 -15.37 11.34
N ASN A 85 -15.78 -15.65 10.03
CA ASN A 85 -14.54 -15.62 9.27
C ASN A 85 -13.96 -14.21 9.15
N ALA A 86 -14.80 -13.15 9.16
CA ALA A 86 -14.32 -11.77 9.16
C ALA A 86 -13.35 -11.48 10.31
N GLY A 87 -13.65 -11.97 11.53
CA GLY A 87 -12.78 -11.83 12.69
C GLY A 87 -11.47 -12.61 12.55
N LEU A 88 -11.54 -13.85 12.03
CA LEU A 88 -10.35 -14.67 11.80
C LEU A 88 -9.42 -14.06 10.74
N TRP A 89 -9.97 -13.60 9.61
CA TRP A 89 -9.21 -12.90 8.58
C TRP A 89 -8.57 -11.62 9.11
N HIS A 90 -9.27 -10.88 9.97
CA HIS A 90 -8.75 -9.66 10.58
C HIS A 90 -7.56 -9.94 11.51
N GLY A 91 -7.69 -10.96 12.37
CA GLY A 91 -6.60 -11.42 13.22
C GLY A 91 -5.39 -11.92 12.43
N LEU A 92 -5.64 -12.71 11.38
CA LEU A 92 -4.61 -13.19 10.45
C LEU A 92 -3.87 -12.03 9.75
N ALA A 93 -4.60 -11.03 9.28
CA ALA A 93 -4.01 -9.85 8.64
C ALA A 93 -3.10 -9.07 9.61
N LYS A 94 -3.49 -8.96 10.88
CA LYS A 94 -2.68 -8.34 11.94
C LYS A 94 -1.40 -9.14 12.21
N ALA A 95 -1.48 -10.46 12.35
CA ALA A 95 -0.31 -11.33 12.51
C ALA A 95 0.66 -11.20 11.33
N ARG A 96 0.15 -11.27 10.09
CA ARG A 96 0.95 -11.14 8.87
C ARG A 96 1.61 -9.77 8.73
N SER A 97 0.91 -8.70 9.10
CA SER A 97 1.48 -7.35 9.11
C SER A 97 2.64 -7.24 10.10
N ALA A 98 2.51 -7.85 11.29
CA ALA A 98 3.57 -7.87 12.28
C ALA A 98 4.79 -8.72 11.86
N LEU A 99 4.58 -9.77 11.06
CA LEU A 99 5.64 -10.59 10.46
C LEU A 99 6.33 -9.93 9.24
N GLY A 100 5.89 -8.75 8.79
CA GLY A 100 6.39 -8.12 7.57
C GLY A 100 5.86 -8.75 6.27
N ARG A 101 4.88 -9.66 6.36
CA ARG A 101 4.23 -10.32 5.21
C ARG A 101 3.14 -9.42 4.64
N HIS A 102 3.52 -8.21 4.23
CA HIS A 102 2.60 -7.12 3.93
C HIS A 102 1.62 -7.41 2.78
N LEU A 103 2.06 -8.11 1.72
CA LEU A 103 1.18 -8.50 0.61
C LEU A 103 0.10 -9.50 1.06
N LEU A 104 0.49 -10.55 1.78
CA LEU A 104 -0.45 -11.54 2.33
C LEU A 104 -1.38 -10.94 3.38
N ALA A 105 -0.94 -9.89 4.09
CA ALA A 105 -1.78 -9.13 4.99
C ALA A 105 -2.83 -8.31 4.23
N ALA A 106 -2.45 -7.66 3.12
CA ALA A 106 -3.36 -6.89 2.29
C ALA A 106 -4.46 -7.76 1.66
N GLU A 107 -4.12 -8.98 1.25
CA GLU A 107 -5.10 -9.99 0.78
C GLU A 107 -6.08 -10.38 1.89
N ALA A 108 -5.58 -10.63 3.10
CA ALA A 108 -6.43 -10.97 4.25
C ALA A 108 -7.36 -9.80 4.60
N TYR A 109 -6.90 -8.55 4.57
CA TYR A 109 -7.75 -7.38 4.77
C TYR A 109 -8.79 -7.19 3.65
N ASP A 110 -8.51 -7.61 2.42
CA ASP A 110 -9.49 -7.61 1.33
C ASP A 110 -10.66 -8.55 1.66
N ALA A 111 -10.35 -9.76 2.17
CA ALA A 111 -11.35 -10.70 2.64
C ALA A 111 -12.20 -10.12 3.79
N VAL A 112 -11.59 -9.41 4.74
CA VAL A 112 -12.34 -8.71 5.80
C VAL A 112 -13.27 -7.65 5.22
N ALA A 113 -12.80 -6.83 4.28
CA ALA A 113 -13.60 -5.77 3.68
C ALA A 113 -14.79 -6.28 2.85
N VAL A 114 -14.74 -7.54 2.39
CA VAL A 114 -15.87 -8.20 1.71
C VAL A 114 -16.86 -8.82 2.70
N LEU A 115 -16.39 -9.27 3.87
CA LEU A 115 -17.19 -10.02 4.84
C LEU A 115 -17.78 -9.14 5.96
N ALA A 116 -17.12 -8.04 6.31
CA ALA A 116 -17.51 -7.14 7.39
C ALA A 116 -18.16 -5.87 6.85
N GLU A 117 -18.97 -5.23 7.71
CA GLU A 117 -19.59 -3.94 7.45
C GLU A 117 -19.24 -2.95 8.56
N GLY A 118 -19.39 -1.65 8.30
CA GLY A 118 -19.26 -0.60 9.31
C GLY A 118 -17.81 -0.31 9.71
N ASP A 119 -17.55 -0.21 11.01
CA ASP A 119 -16.23 0.22 11.52
C ASP A 119 -15.12 -0.78 11.21
N LEU A 120 -15.41 -2.08 11.22
CA LEU A 120 -14.41 -3.13 10.93
C LEU A 120 -13.99 -3.10 9.46
N GLU A 121 -14.94 -2.91 8.54
CA GLU A 121 -14.66 -2.71 7.12
C GLU A 121 -13.76 -1.48 6.91
N ARG A 122 -14.08 -0.38 7.60
CA ARG A 122 -13.32 0.87 7.54
C ARG A 122 -11.88 0.67 8.02
N GLU A 123 -11.69 0.04 9.18
CA GLU A 123 -10.38 -0.28 9.74
C GLU A 123 -9.59 -1.18 8.78
N ALA A 124 -10.21 -2.24 8.27
CA ALA A 124 -9.58 -3.19 7.36
C ALA A 124 -9.09 -2.51 6.07
N ARG A 125 -9.91 -1.66 5.45
CA ARG A 125 -9.51 -0.91 4.24
C ARG A 125 -8.35 0.04 4.50
N ALA A 126 -8.36 0.74 5.63
CA ALA A 126 -7.26 1.63 6.00
C ALA A 126 -5.96 0.85 6.26
N ALA A 127 -6.05 -0.29 6.96
CA ALA A 127 -4.93 -1.18 7.22
C ALA A 127 -4.41 -1.86 5.95
N GLN A 128 -5.28 -2.22 5.01
CA GLN A 128 -4.91 -2.76 3.70
C GLN A 128 -4.03 -1.78 2.91
N VAL A 129 -4.45 -0.52 2.83
CA VAL A 129 -3.65 0.52 2.13
C VAL A 129 -2.30 0.68 2.81
N ARG A 130 -2.25 0.73 4.14
CA ARG A 130 -0.98 0.81 4.89
C ARG A 130 -0.07 -0.39 4.62
N ALA A 131 -0.63 -1.60 4.56
CA ALA A 131 0.12 -2.80 4.22
C ALA A 131 0.68 -2.74 2.80
N LEU A 132 -0.10 -2.30 1.81
CA LEU A 132 0.37 -2.14 0.43
C LEU A 132 1.48 -1.08 0.31
N LEU A 133 1.37 0.02 1.06
CA LEU A 133 2.44 1.04 1.13
C LEU A 133 3.72 0.47 1.75
N ALA A 134 3.61 -0.37 2.78
CA ALA A 134 4.75 -1.05 3.39
C ALA A 134 5.37 -2.13 2.48
N ALA A 135 4.55 -2.74 1.60
CA ALA A 135 4.99 -3.69 0.59
C ALA A 135 5.61 -3.04 -0.67
N GLU A 136 5.64 -1.69 -0.73
CA GLU A 136 6.06 -0.92 -1.91
C GLU A 136 5.24 -1.18 -3.19
N ASP A 137 4.03 -1.76 -3.06
CA ASP A 137 3.09 -1.88 -4.18
C ASP A 137 2.26 -0.60 -4.32
N TRP A 138 2.92 0.43 -4.83
CA TRP A 138 2.37 1.78 -4.96
C TRP A 138 1.11 1.81 -5.84
N GLN A 139 1.06 0.97 -6.87
CA GLN A 139 -0.04 1.00 -7.82
C GLN A 139 -1.32 0.43 -7.21
N GLN A 140 -1.23 -0.71 -6.51
CA GLN A 140 -2.37 -1.26 -5.79
C GLN A 140 -2.77 -0.36 -4.63
N ALA A 141 -1.81 0.22 -3.89
CA ALA A 141 -2.09 1.13 -2.79
C ALA A 141 -2.93 2.33 -3.24
N VAL A 142 -2.58 2.99 -4.36
CA VAL A 142 -3.34 4.11 -4.92
C VAL A 142 -4.74 3.68 -5.34
N ASN A 143 -4.87 2.54 -6.02
CA ASN A 143 -6.17 2.05 -6.49
C ASN A 143 -7.14 1.77 -5.32
N LYS A 144 -6.66 1.05 -4.29
CA LYS A 144 -7.45 0.73 -3.09
C LYS A 144 -7.75 1.97 -2.26
N ALA A 145 -6.77 2.87 -2.08
CA ALA A 145 -6.96 4.13 -1.36
C ALA A 145 -7.97 5.06 -2.06
N ARG A 146 -7.95 5.13 -3.39
CA ARG A 146 -8.94 5.88 -4.18
C ARG A 146 -10.35 5.35 -3.94
N ALA A 147 -10.53 4.03 -4.06
CA ALA A 147 -11.83 3.39 -3.85
C ALA A 147 -12.35 3.66 -2.42
N ALA A 148 -11.47 3.55 -1.42
CA ALA A 148 -11.83 3.86 -0.03
C ALA A 148 -12.16 5.34 0.18
N ALA A 149 -11.41 6.28 -0.40
CA ALA A 149 -11.68 7.71 -0.29
C ALA A 149 -13.01 8.11 -0.99
N GLN A 150 -13.36 7.45 -2.09
CA GLN A 150 -14.64 7.64 -2.78
C GLN A 150 -15.83 7.11 -1.97
N GLN A 151 -15.66 5.97 -1.30
CA GLN A 151 -16.69 5.40 -0.44
C GLN A 151 -16.88 6.23 0.84
N TYR A 152 -15.79 6.70 1.44
CA TYR A 152 -15.78 7.45 2.70
C TYR A 152 -15.35 8.91 2.48
N GLN A 153 -16.11 9.66 1.67
CA GLN A 153 -15.76 11.01 1.21
C GLN A 153 -15.45 12.01 2.34
N SER A 154 -16.15 11.88 3.47
CA SER A 154 -15.98 12.73 4.66
C SER A 154 -14.78 12.33 5.51
N SER A 155 -14.20 11.16 5.31
CA SER A 155 -13.10 10.66 6.14
C SER A 155 -11.78 11.34 5.77
N ARG A 156 -11.24 12.10 6.73
CA ARG A 156 -9.89 12.67 6.63
C ARG A 156 -8.83 11.58 6.50
N GLU A 157 -9.01 10.44 7.17
CA GLU A 157 -8.06 9.33 7.15
C GLU A 157 -7.83 8.80 5.71
N PHE A 158 -8.89 8.49 4.98
CA PHE A 158 -8.75 7.98 3.61
C PHE A 158 -8.25 9.04 2.63
N ARG A 159 -8.61 10.31 2.84
CA ARG A 159 -8.05 11.40 2.03
C ARG A 159 -6.53 11.50 2.20
N MET A 160 -6.04 11.41 3.44
CA MET A 160 -4.61 11.42 3.73
C MET A 160 -3.90 10.16 3.20
N LEU A 161 -4.50 8.98 3.36
CA LEU A 161 -3.96 7.73 2.83
C LEU A 161 -3.87 7.75 1.30
N TYR A 162 -4.87 8.30 0.62
CA TYR A 162 -4.84 8.48 -0.83
C TYR A 162 -3.72 9.43 -1.26
N ALA A 163 -3.60 10.59 -0.61
CA ALA A 163 -2.54 11.55 -0.90
C ALA A 163 -1.13 10.96 -0.67
N GLU A 164 -0.93 10.21 0.42
CA GLU A 164 0.34 9.52 0.68
C GLU A 164 0.63 8.46 -0.40
N ALA A 165 -0.37 7.66 -0.77
CA ALA A 165 -0.20 6.65 -1.81
C ALA A 165 0.14 7.28 -3.17
N GLU A 166 -0.52 8.37 -3.56
CA GLU A 166 -0.20 9.12 -4.79
C GLU A 166 1.21 9.69 -4.74
N LYS A 167 1.59 10.30 -3.61
CA LYS A 167 2.94 10.83 -3.40
C LYS A 167 3.99 9.73 -3.58
N ARG A 168 3.79 8.57 -2.97
CA ARG A 168 4.73 7.43 -3.08
C ARG A 168 4.82 6.89 -4.50
N LEU A 169 3.68 6.70 -5.18
CA LEU A 169 3.64 6.27 -6.58
C LEU A 169 4.38 7.25 -7.50
N LYS A 170 4.18 8.54 -7.27
CA LYS A 170 4.85 9.60 -8.02
C LYS A 170 6.35 9.61 -7.77
N MET A 171 6.79 9.55 -6.51
CA MET A 171 8.22 9.46 -6.16
C MET A 171 8.87 8.21 -6.75
N SER A 172 8.17 7.07 -6.78
CA SER A 172 8.68 5.84 -7.41
C SER A 172 8.84 5.93 -8.93
N LYS A 173 8.06 6.79 -9.60
CA LYS A 173 8.14 7.00 -11.06
C LYS A 173 9.10 8.13 -11.44
N ARG A 174 9.54 8.95 -10.47
CA ARG A 174 10.47 10.04 -10.72
C ARG A 174 11.87 9.52 -11.07
N LYS A 175 12.54 10.25 -11.95
CA LYS A 175 13.95 10.00 -12.28
C LYS A 175 14.81 10.28 -11.05
N ASP A 176 15.79 9.42 -10.80
CA ASP A 176 16.74 9.57 -9.70
C ASP A 176 17.93 10.44 -10.17
N TYR A 177 17.83 11.76 -9.99
CA TYR A 177 18.84 12.71 -10.47
C TYR A 177 20.24 12.48 -9.89
N TYR A 178 20.33 11.94 -8.66
CA TYR A 178 21.61 11.58 -8.06
C TYR A 178 22.30 10.46 -8.84
N LYS A 179 21.53 9.44 -9.26
CA LYS A 179 22.05 8.36 -10.11
C LYS A 179 22.43 8.84 -11.49
N ILE A 180 21.69 9.79 -12.08
CA ILE A 180 22.01 10.37 -13.40
C ILE A 180 23.35 11.13 -13.35
N LEU A 181 23.59 11.90 -12.29
CA LEU A 181 24.87 12.59 -12.09
C LEU A 181 25.99 11.68 -11.56
N GLY A 182 25.66 10.47 -11.10
CA GLY A 182 26.62 9.53 -10.52
C GLY A 182 27.20 9.99 -9.18
N VAL A 183 26.41 10.73 -8.39
CA VAL A 183 26.83 11.25 -7.07
C VAL A 183 26.00 10.63 -5.96
N GLU A 184 26.52 10.63 -4.74
CA GLU A 184 25.79 10.17 -3.56
C GLU A 184 24.71 11.19 -3.15
N LYS A 185 23.65 10.75 -2.45
CA LYS A 185 22.59 11.65 -1.97
C LYS A 185 23.10 12.72 -1.00
N SER A 186 24.17 12.42 -0.28
CA SER A 186 24.91 13.31 0.63
C SER A 186 25.83 14.30 -0.09
N ALA A 187 25.92 14.26 -1.41
CA ALA A 187 26.87 15.09 -2.16
C ALA A 187 26.61 16.58 -1.97
N ASP A 188 27.69 17.32 -1.77
CA ASP A 188 27.68 18.78 -1.67
C ASP A 188 27.45 19.44 -3.03
N GLU A 189 26.98 20.69 -3.03
CA GLU A 189 26.74 21.47 -4.25
C GLU A 189 27.98 21.56 -5.17
N LYS A 190 29.18 21.59 -4.58
CA LYS A 190 30.45 21.58 -5.33
C LYS A 190 30.68 20.28 -6.08
N GLU A 191 30.31 19.14 -5.48
CA GLU A 191 30.47 17.82 -6.09
C GLU A 191 29.46 17.62 -7.23
N ILE A 192 28.23 18.06 -7.02
CA ILE A 192 27.17 18.10 -8.05
C ILE A 192 27.65 18.94 -9.26
N LYS A 193 28.17 20.14 -9.00
CA LYS A 193 28.70 21.02 -10.07
C LYS A 193 29.90 20.41 -10.78
N ARG A 194 30.79 19.69 -10.07
CA ARG A 194 31.93 19.01 -10.69
C ARG A 194 31.47 17.87 -11.60
N ALA A 195 30.59 17.01 -11.10
CA ALA A 195 30.04 15.88 -11.86
C ALA A 195 29.32 16.36 -13.13
N TYR A 196 28.51 17.41 -13.02
CA TYR A 196 27.87 18.04 -14.18
C TYR A 196 28.89 18.47 -15.25
N ARG A 197 29.98 19.15 -14.87
CA ARG A 197 31.00 19.61 -15.83
C ARG A 197 31.72 18.46 -16.53
N GLU A 198 31.97 17.37 -15.83
CA GLU A 198 32.62 16.18 -16.39
C GLU A 198 31.69 15.45 -17.37
N LEU A 199 30.43 15.25 -16.98
CA LEU A 199 29.43 14.60 -17.82
C LEU A 199 29.03 15.45 -19.03
N ALA A 200 28.85 16.76 -18.86
CA ALA A 200 28.57 17.70 -19.95
C ALA A 200 29.69 17.70 -21.01
N LYS A 201 30.96 17.60 -20.58
CA LYS A 201 32.11 17.47 -21.49
C LYS A 201 32.19 16.11 -22.19
N LYS A 202 31.53 15.08 -21.68
CA LYS A 202 31.53 13.73 -22.23
C LYS A 202 30.40 13.55 -23.26
N TYR A 203 29.22 14.09 -22.98
CA TYR A 203 28.04 13.99 -23.85
C TYR A 203 27.80 15.23 -24.74
N HIS A 204 28.81 16.10 -24.89
CA HIS A 204 28.71 17.25 -25.79
C HIS A 204 28.63 16.79 -27.25
N PRO A 205 27.71 17.31 -28.09
CA PRO A 205 27.49 16.83 -29.45
C PRO A 205 28.75 16.85 -30.34
N ASP A 206 29.69 17.78 -30.10
CA ASP A 206 30.97 17.85 -30.82
C ASP A 206 31.95 16.70 -30.52
N LYS A 207 31.70 15.90 -29.49
CA LYS A 207 32.60 14.82 -29.04
C LYS A 207 32.04 13.41 -29.26
N VAL A 208 30.79 13.31 -29.72
CA VAL A 208 30.11 12.03 -29.91
C VAL A 208 29.96 11.77 -31.40
N GLU A 209 30.08 10.50 -31.78
CA GLU A 209 29.92 10.07 -33.17
C GLU A 209 28.50 10.40 -33.69
N PRO A 210 28.32 10.64 -35.00
CA PRO A 210 27.05 11.11 -35.58
C PRO A 210 25.85 10.20 -35.32
N ASP A 211 26.09 8.89 -35.22
CA ASP A 211 25.10 7.85 -34.93
C ASP A 211 24.63 7.85 -33.47
N GLN A 212 25.40 8.46 -32.57
CA GLN A 212 25.11 8.54 -31.14
C GLN A 212 24.63 9.93 -30.70
N GLN A 213 24.53 10.90 -31.62
CA GLN A 213 24.15 12.28 -31.31
C GLN A 213 22.78 12.40 -30.65
N GLU A 214 21.79 11.61 -31.10
CA GLU A 214 20.43 11.69 -30.54
C GLU A 214 20.37 11.16 -29.10
N GLU A 215 21.07 10.06 -28.81
CA GLU A 215 21.17 9.50 -27.46
C GLU A 215 21.97 10.41 -26.53
N ALA A 216 23.10 10.95 -27.02
CA ALA A 216 23.90 11.91 -26.28
C ALA A 216 23.12 13.18 -25.94
N ALA A 217 22.29 13.69 -26.88
CA ALA A 217 21.44 14.84 -26.63
C ALA A 217 20.40 14.56 -25.53
N LYS A 218 19.77 13.37 -25.54
CA LYS A 218 18.82 12.96 -24.49
C LYS A 218 19.50 12.88 -23.13
N THR A 219 20.63 12.17 -23.04
CA THR A 219 21.39 12.04 -21.79
C THR A 219 21.92 13.38 -21.30
N PHE A 220 22.40 14.25 -22.21
CA PHE A 220 22.85 15.60 -21.86
C PHE A 220 21.71 16.44 -21.27
N HIS A 221 20.51 16.35 -21.85
CA HIS A 221 19.34 17.04 -21.31
C HIS A 221 19.00 16.55 -19.89
N GLU A 222 19.05 15.25 -19.63
CA GLU A 222 18.81 14.69 -18.30
C GLU A 222 19.87 15.10 -17.27
N ILE A 223 21.14 15.18 -17.68
CA ILE A 223 22.24 15.66 -16.83
C ILE A 223 22.04 17.14 -16.47
N ALA A 224 21.62 17.95 -17.45
CA ALA A 224 21.34 19.36 -17.25
C ALA A 224 20.16 19.59 -16.29
N GLU A 225 19.06 18.88 -16.51
CA GLU A 225 17.88 18.88 -15.63
C GLU A 225 18.27 18.48 -14.20
N ALA A 226 19.03 17.40 -14.03
CA ALA A 226 19.50 16.93 -12.74
C ALA A 226 20.35 17.98 -12.00
N ALA A 227 21.28 18.63 -12.71
CA ALA A 227 22.15 19.65 -12.12
C ALA A 227 21.39 20.94 -11.77
N GLU A 228 20.35 21.31 -12.51
CA GLU A 228 19.50 22.46 -12.19
C GLU A 228 18.70 22.23 -10.91
N VAL A 229 18.14 21.04 -10.75
CA VAL A 229 17.32 20.69 -9.58
C VAL A 229 18.20 20.49 -8.34
N LEU A 230 19.27 19.71 -8.45
CA LEU A 230 20.13 19.38 -7.30
C LEU A 230 21.11 20.50 -6.93
N GLY A 231 21.43 21.39 -7.88
CA GLY A 231 22.36 22.50 -7.66
C GLY A 231 21.78 23.69 -6.88
N ASN A 232 20.46 23.73 -6.66
CA ASN A 232 19.80 24.75 -5.85
C ASN A 232 19.12 24.09 -4.64
N GLU A 233 19.49 24.50 -3.43
CA GLU A 233 19.00 23.93 -2.17
C GLU A 233 17.46 23.94 -2.04
N GLU A 234 16.81 25.00 -2.51
CA GLU A 234 15.35 25.13 -2.48
C GLU A 234 14.70 24.13 -3.45
N LYS A 235 15.22 24.01 -4.67
CA LYS A 235 14.74 23.05 -5.67
C LYS A 235 15.01 21.60 -5.24
N ARG A 236 16.19 21.34 -4.66
CA ARG A 236 16.60 20.05 -4.10
C ARG A 236 15.63 19.61 -3.01
N THR A 237 15.40 20.47 -2.02
CA THR A 237 14.49 20.17 -0.90
C THR A 237 13.07 19.88 -1.41
N ARG A 238 12.54 20.68 -2.35
CA ARG A 238 11.20 20.46 -2.92
C ARG A 238 11.12 19.15 -3.71
N TRP A 239 12.14 18.86 -4.51
CA TRP A 239 12.21 17.62 -5.27
C TRP A 239 12.24 16.40 -4.35
N GLU A 240 13.04 16.44 -3.29
CA GLU A 240 13.12 15.38 -2.26
C GLU A 240 11.80 15.20 -1.50
N ASN A 241 11.09 16.30 -1.24
CA ASN A 241 9.75 16.28 -0.65
C ASN A 241 8.67 15.74 -1.58
N GLY A 242 8.97 15.47 -2.85
CA GLY A 242 8.00 15.00 -3.84
C GLY A 242 7.09 16.09 -4.40
N GLU A 243 7.41 17.37 -4.17
CA GLU A 243 6.68 18.51 -4.70
C GLU A 243 6.97 18.69 -6.20
N ASP A 244 5.98 19.14 -6.96
CA ASP A 244 6.18 19.49 -8.38
C ASP A 244 6.97 20.78 -8.49
N LEU A 245 8.08 20.71 -9.21
CA LEU A 245 8.90 21.88 -9.52
C LEU A 245 8.25 22.75 -10.62
N GLU A 246 7.22 22.22 -11.31
CA GLU A 246 6.46 22.90 -12.36
C GLU A 246 5.48 23.96 -11.81
N ASP A 247 5.04 23.85 -10.55
CA ASP A 247 3.99 24.71 -9.97
C ASP A 247 4.51 26.09 -9.50
N MET A 248 5.82 26.35 -9.69
CA MET A 248 6.42 27.69 -9.66
C MET A 248 6.71 28.25 -11.06
N GLY A 249 6.10 27.67 -12.10
CA GLY A 249 6.12 28.16 -13.48
C GLY A 249 4.86 28.94 -13.88
N GLY A 250 4.17 29.56 -12.93
CA GLY A 250 3.09 30.51 -13.19
C GLY A 250 3.59 31.78 -13.88
N GLY A 251 3.92 31.66 -15.17
CA GLY A 251 4.29 32.76 -16.06
C GLY A 251 5.79 32.86 -16.35
N GLY A 252 6.20 32.38 -17.53
CA GLY A 252 7.49 32.74 -18.13
C GLY A 252 8.33 31.54 -18.55
N GLY A 253 8.58 31.42 -19.86
CA GLY A 253 9.42 30.39 -20.44
C GLY A 253 10.91 30.62 -20.16
N ASP A 254 11.33 30.42 -18.91
CA ASP A 254 12.71 30.61 -18.45
C ASP A 254 13.24 29.35 -17.76
N SER A 255 13.17 28.21 -18.44
CA SER A 255 14.07 27.10 -18.14
C SER A 255 15.39 27.34 -18.88
N PRO A 256 16.53 27.54 -18.17
CA PRO A 256 17.83 27.84 -18.80
C PRO A 256 18.32 26.73 -19.74
N PHE A 257 17.77 25.53 -19.60
CA PHE A 257 18.20 24.32 -20.31
C PHE A 257 17.20 23.82 -21.36
N THR A 258 16.01 24.41 -21.47
CA THR A 258 14.99 24.07 -22.49
C THR A 258 15.33 24.68 -23.86
N ASN A 259 16.41 25.46 -23.96
CA ASN A 259 16.75 26.23 -25.15
C ASN A 259 17.77 25.55 -26.10
N PHE A 260 18.06 24.25 -25.95
CA PHE A 260 18.99 23.53 -26.83
C PHE A 260 18.32 22.82 -28.02
N GLY A 261 17.13 23.27 -28.44
CA GLY A 261 16.35 22.67 -29.53
C GLY A 261 15.61 23.69 -30.41
N GLY A 262 16.34 24.41 -31.27
CA GLY A 262 15.79 25.00 -32.50
C GLY A 262 15.54 26.52 -32.51
N PHE A 263 16.33 27.23 -33.33
CA PHE A 263 15.98 28.46 -34.07
C PHE A 263 14.74 29.26 -33.60
N ARG A 264 14.92 30.32 -32.80
CA ARG A 264 14.18 31.59 -32.95
C ARG A 264 14.96 32.79 -32.40
N SER A 265 14.95 33.84 -33.21
CA SER A 265 15.55 35.16 -33.05
C SER A 265 15.15 35.90 -31.76
N GLY A 266 16.16 36.45 -31.08
CA GLY A 266 16.06 37.75 -30.41
C GLY A 266 15.77 37.75 -28.91
N GLY A 267 16.82 37.90 -28.10
CA GLY A 267 16.71 38.30 -26.68
C GLY A 267 17.79 37.69 -25.79
N ARG A 268 18.95 38.36 -25.67
CA ARG A 268 20.04 37.99 -24.76
C ARG A 268 19.56 38.00 -23.30
N GLN A 269 19.69 36.86 -22.62
CA GLN A 269 20.25 36.83 -21.26
C GLN A 269 21.34 35.76 -21.22
N GLU A 270 22.56 36.21 -20.99
CA GLU A 270 23.80 35.46 -21.12
C GLU A 270 24.18 34.89 -19.74
N PHE A 271 23.99 33.60 -19.50
CA PHE A 271 24.66 32.91 -18.40
C PHE A 271 26.13 32.70 -18.79
N HIS A 272 26.97 33.66 -18.43
CA HIS A 272 28.39 33.64 -18.72
C HIS A 272 29.14 32.69 -17.76
N PHE A 273 29.28 31.42 -18.14
CA PHE A 273 30.28 30.55 -17.52
C PHE A 273 31.63 30.74 -18.23
N ARG A 274 32.54 31.45 -17.56
CA ARG A 274 33.93 31.60 -17.99
C ARG A 274 34.64 30.26 -17.86
N TRP A 275 34.68 29.49 -18.94
CA TRP A 275 35.57 28.35 -19.07
C TRP A 275 36.99 28.89 -19.29
N GLY A 276 37.80 28.82 -18.24
CA GLY A 276 39.24 29.06 -18.31
C GLY A 276 39.99 27.81 -18.74
#